data_AF-A0A819K974-F1
#
_entry.id   AF-A0A819K974-F1
#
_cell.length_a   1.000
_cell.length_b   1.000
_cell.length_c   1.000
_cell.angle_alpha   90.00
_cell.angle_beta   90.00
_cell.angle_gamma   90.00
#
_symmetry.space_group_name_H-M   'P 1'
#
loop_
_entity.id
_entity.type
_entity.pdbx_description
1 polymer ?
#
loop_
_entity_poly.entity_id
_entity_poly.type
_entity_poly.pdbx_seq_one_letter_code
_entity_poly.pdbx_strand_id
1 'polypeptide(L)'
;WYRHCGFIPYTQDVDVGLFAEEYNENIRKSFLGNPIVYLWGALGLVNDSLEFRLFTGHYTFDLFWSYRENDHRWCGYQVNRVKYKHVSRFLPLLPKLCSCDLFGYRFSIPCSPVDYLNNEYGYDLWKNPLEKNYKWINIKYQSTWNDISWMYATRLYTSEGKLRQDKYAINLITKHFNYSLKRIPSYLNVLPNEPITLPPVFIGET
;
A
#
# COMPACT_ATOMS: atom_id res chain seq x y z
N TRP A 1 -5.78 -9.72 -15.22
CA TRP A 1 -6.87 -10.71 -15.40
C TRP A 1 -7.82 -10.34 -16.54
N TYR A 2 -8.80 -9.43 -16.38
CA TYR A 2 -9.94 -9.26 -17.30
C TYR A 2 -9.59 -9.12 -18.79
N ARG A 3 -8.58 -8.29 -19.12
CA ARG A 3 -8.20 -7.98 -20.51
C ARG A 3 -7.34 -9.07 -21.18
N HIS A 4 -6.53 -9.80 -20.42
CA HIS A 4 -5.48 -10.69 -20.95
C HIS A 4 -5.66 -12.15 -20.51
N CYS A 5 -6.72 -12.46 -19.76
CA CYS A 5 -6.90 -13.74 -19.06
C CYS A 5 -5.66 -14.14 -18.22
N GLY A 6 -4.90 -13.14 -17.75
CA GLY A 6 -3.54 -13.32 -17.26
C GLY A 6 -2.92 -12.02 -16.75
N PHE A 7 -1.60 -12.06 -16.57
CA PHE A 7 -0.76 -10.87 -16.35
C PHE A 7 -0.59 -10.07 -17.64
N ILE A 8 -0.34 -8.78 -17.50
CA ILE A 8 -0.01 -7.92 -18.64
C ILE A 8 1.50 -8.09 -18.90
N PRO A 9 1.95 -8.46 -20.10
CA PRO A 9 3.36 -8.84 -20.35
C PRO A 9 4.41 -7.76 -20.11
N TYR A 10 3.98 -6.50 -19.99
CA TYR A 10 4.85 -5.33 -19.84
C TYR A 10 4.64 -4.60 -18.50
N THR A 11 4.01 -5.23 -17.51
CA THR A 11 4.00 -4.75 -16.12
C THR A 11 5.11 -5.43 -15.31
N GLN A 12 5.54 -4.81 -14.21
CA GLN A 12 6.67 -5.29 -13.41
C GLN A 12 6.25 -5.80 -12.03
N ASP A 13 5.01 -5.53 -11.65
CA ASP A 13 4.41 -5.74 -10.35
C ASP A 13 2.97 -6.27 -10.46
N VAL A 14 2.45 -6.68 -9.31
CA VAL A 14 1.07 -7.13 -9.13
C VAL A 14 0.47 -6.43 -7.92
N ASP A 15 -0.66 -5.74 -8.14
CA ASP A 15 -1.40 -5.07 -7.08
C ASP A 15 -2.59 -5.92 -6.61
N VAL A 16 -2.77 -6.01 -5.28
CA VAL A 16 -3.90 -6.70 -4.65
C VAL A 16 -4.57 -5.76 -3.65
N GLY A 17 -5.88 -5.54 -3.83
CA GLY A 17 -6.68 -4.76 -2.90
C GLY A 17 -7.28 -5.60 -1.76
N LEU A 18 -7.21 -5.07 -0.54
CA LEU A 18 -7.83 -5.63 0.66
C LEU A 18 -8.74 -4.60 1.34
N PHE A 19 -9.60 -5.05 2.26
CA PHE A 19 -10.41 -4.16 3.09
C PHE A 19 -9.72 -3.87 4.42
N ALA A 20 -9.59 -2.60 4.78
CA ALA A 20 -8.99 -2.16 6.06
C ALA A 20 -9.71 -2.75 7.27
N GLU A 21 -11.03 -2.93 7.16
CA GLU A 21 -11.84 -3.52 8.23
C GLU A 21 -11.56 -5.02 8.46
N GLU A 22 -10.93 -5.69 7.50
CA GLU A 22 -10.51 -7.10 7.59
C GLU A 22 -9.01 -7.24 7.92
N TYR A 23 -8.32 -6.14 8.23
CA TYR A 23 -6.91 -6.19 8.57
C TYR A 23 -6.65 -7.13 9.75
N ASN A 24 -5.69 -8.03 9.55
CA ASN A 24 -5.20 -8.93 10.58
C ASN A 24 -3.67 -8.93 10.55
N GLU A 25 -3.08 -8.72 11.72
CA GLU A 25 -1.63 -8.73 11.92
C GLU A 25 -0.95 -10.03 11.47
N ASN A 26 -1.69 -11.15 11.44
CA ASN A 26 -1.21 -12.43 10.92
C ASN A 26 -0.88 -12.40 9.43
N ILE A 27 -1.52 -11.51 8.64
CA ILE A 27 -1.16 -11.30 7.24
C ILE A 27 0.29 -10.84 7.16
N ARG A 28 0.67 -9.82 7.95
CA ARG A 28 2.05 -9.33 8.01
C ARG A 28 3.01 -10.43 8.44
N LYS A 29 2.68 -11.15 9.53
CA LYS A 29 3.52 -12.24 10.06
C LYS A 29 3.74 -13.37 9.05
N SER A 30 2.75 -13.66 8.20
CA SER A 30 2.84 -14.72 7.18
C SER A 30 3.88 -14.42 6.08
N PHE A 31 4.21 -13.14 5.88
CA PHE A 31 5.20 -12.70 4.90
C PHE A 31 6.55 -12.33 5.53
N LEU A 32 6.65 -12.15 6.85
CA LEU A 32 7.94 -11.91 7.51
C LEU A 32 8.81 -13.17 7.42
N GLY A 33 9.94 -13.07 6.72
CA GLY A 33 10.91 -14.17 6.61
C GLY A 33 10.43 -15.34 5.76
N ASN A 34 9.37 -15.15 4.98
CA ASN A 34 8.82 -16.20 4.13
C ASN A 34 9.78 -16.48 2.95
N PRO A 35 10.15 -17.75 2.70
CA PRO A 35 11.19 -18.09 1.73
C PRO A 35 10.75 -17.95 0.26
N ILE A 36 9.45 -17.83 -0.01
CA ILE A 36 8.91 -17.71 -1.38
C ILE A 36 8.67 -16.24 -1.72
N VAL A 37 8.00 -15.53 -0.81
CA VAL A 37 7.61 -14.13 -0.99
C VAL A 37 7.66 -13.45 0.37
N TYR A 38 8.64 -12.58 0.58
CA TYR A 38 8.83 -11.93 1.87
C TYR A 38 8.35 -10.48 1.85
N LEU A 39 7.89 -10.00 3.01
CA LEU A 39 7.60 -8.59 3.23
C LEU A 39 8.91 -7.81 3.19
N TRP A 40 9.11 -6.98 2.17
CA TRP A 40 10.31 -6.14 2.07
C TRP A 40 10.07 -4.75 2.69
N GLY A 41 8.84 -4.25 2.59
CA GLY A 41 8.46 -2.95 3.12
C GLY A 41 7.01 -2.88 3.56
N ALA A 42 6.74 -2.12 4.61
CA ALA A 42 5.40 -1.70 4.98
C ALA A 42 5.37 -0.17 5.02
N LEU A 43 4.43 0.41 4.28
CA LEU A 43 4.17 1.84 4.24
C LEU A 43 2.79 2.12 4.85
N GLY A 44 2.63 3.32 5.38
CA GLY A 44 1.40 3.75 6.02
C GLY A 44 1.19 3.19 7.42
N LEU A 45 0.02 3.52 7.96
CA LEU A 45 -0.47 3.06 9.25
C LEU A 45 -1.69 2.17 9.01
N VAL A 46 -1.97 1.25 9.94
CA VAL A 46 -3.12 0.35 9.82
C VAL A 46 -4.43 1.10 9.52
N ASN A 47 -4.63 2.26 10.14
CA ASN A 47 -5.82 3.11 9.97
C ASN A 47 -5.66 4.21 8.91
N ASP A 48 -4.52 4.30 8.21
CA ASP A 48 -4.25 5.36 7.23
C ASP A 48 -3.22 4.91 6.20
N SER A 49 -3.72 4.62 4.99
CA SER A 49 -2.90 4.41 3.79
C SER A 49 -1.92 3.22 3.88
N LEU A 50 -2.30 2.11 4.51
CA LEU A 50 -1.44 0.93 4.63
C LEU A 50 -1.16 0.28 3.25
N GLU A 51 0.11 -0.02 3.03
CA GLU A 51 0.62 -0.74 1.86
C GLU A 51 1.71 -1.72 2.32
N PHE A 52 1.61 -2.99 1.93
CA PHE A 52 2.69 -3.96 2.08
C PHE A 52 3.32 -4.25 0.73
N ARG A 53 4.64 -4.04 0.65
CA ARG A 53 5.44 -4.40 -0.51
C ARG A 53 6.11 -5.74 -0.26
N LEU A 54 5.72 -6.73 -1.03
CA LEU A 54 6.28 -8.08 -0.99
C LEU A 54 7.27 -8.28 -2.14
N PHE A 55 8.24 -9.16 -1.95
CA PHE A 55 9.26 -9.43 -2.93
C PHE A 55 9.61 -10.92 -3.00
N THR A 56 9.79 -11.44 -4.21
CA THR A 56 10.17 -12.84 -4.47
C THR A 56 11.65 -13.03 -4.78
N GLY A 57 12.43 -11.95 -4.84
CA GLY A 57 13.77 -11.95 -5.43
C GLY A 57 13.79 -11.41 -6.88
N HIS A 58 12.65 -11.50 -7.57
CA HIS A 58 12.53 -11.12 -8.98
C HIS A 58 11.36 -10.19 -9.28
N TYR A 59 10.25 -10.35 -8.55
CA TYR A 59 9.01 -9.62 -8.78
C TYR A 59 8.49 -9.01 -7.48
N THR A 60 7.80 -7.88 -7.60
CA THR A 60 7.13 -7.20 -6.49
C THR A 60 5.62 -7.45 -6.51
N PHE A 61 5.04 -7.55 -5.32
CA PHE A 61 3.60 -7.61 -5.13
C PHE A 61 3.22 -6.59 -4.08
N ASP A 62 2.29 -5.70 -4.40
CA ASP A 62 1.87 -4.65 -3.50
C ASP A 62 0.45 -4.95 -3.01
N LEU A 63 0.31 -5.05 -1.69
CA LEU A 63 -0.96 -5.22 -1.00
C LEU A 63 -1.44 -3.85 -0.52
N PHE A 64 -2.61 -3.44 -1.00
CA PHE A 64 -3.18 -2.13 -0.73
C PHE A 64 -4.46 -2.25 0.08
N TRP A 65 -4.56 -1.50 1.18
CA TRP A 65 -5.78 -1.47 1.99
C TRP A 65 -6.71 -0.33 1.57
N SER A 66 -7.97 -0.69 1.37
CA SER A 66 -9.06 0.24 1.09
C SER A 66 -9.86 0.52 2.35
N TYR A 67 -10.09 1.81 2.60
CA TYR A 67 -10.76 2.34 3.78
C TYR A 67 -12.14 2.83 3.39
N ARG A 68 -13.13 2.56 4.24
CA ARG A 68 -14.51 3.00 4.05
C ARG A 68 -14.68 4.46 4.51
N GLU A 69 -15.36 5.24 3.67
CA GLU A 69 -16.00 6.51 4.03
C GLU A 69 -17.50 6.40 3.73
N ASN A 70 -18.28 7.46 4.00
CA ASN A 70 -19.74 7.41 3.99
C ASN A 70 -20.34 6.90 2.66
N ASP A 71 -19.81 7.36 1.53
CA ASP A 71 -20.32 7.10 0.19
C ASP A 71 -19.32 6.40 -0.73
N HIS A 72 -18.09 6.14 -0.26
CA HIS A 72 -17.03 5.57 -1.10
C HIS A 72 -15.98 4.81 -0.29
N ARG A 73 -15.02 4.22 -1.02
CA ARG A 73 -13.77 3.72 -0.44
C ARG A 73 -12.58 4.49 -0.98
N TRP A 74 -11.53 4.60 -0.19
CA TRP A 74 -10.28 5.18 -0.67
C TRP A 74 -9.11 4.26 -0.34
N CYS A 75 -8.12 4.24 -1.22
CA CYS A 75 -6.82 3.64 -0.99
C CYS A 75 -5.79 4.75 -0.90
N GLY A 76 -4.89 4.69 0.07
CA GLY A 76 -3.80 5.65 0.14
C GLY A 76 -2.65 5.21 -0.75
N TYR A 77 -1.90 6.17 -1.29
CA TYR A 77 -0.56 5.93 -1.81
C TYR A 77 0.35 7.11 -1.45
N GLN A 78 1.66 6.85 -1.31
CA GLN A 78 2.61 7.86 -0.85
C GLN A 78 3.62 8.22 -1.93
N VAL A 79 3.77 9.52 -2.21
CA VAL A 79 4.81 10.06 -3.10
C VAL A 79 5.39 11.32 -2.46
N ASN A 80 6.73 11.42 -2.36
CA ASN A 80 7.44 12.63 -1.93
C ASN A 80 6.88 13.30 -0.67
N ARG A 81 6.60 12.53 0.40
CA ARG A 81 6.00 12.99 1.68
C ARG A 81 4.57 13.50 1.61
N VAL A 82 3.90 13.32 0.49
CA VAL A 82 2.50 13.66 0.32
C VAL A 82 1.71 12.36 0.33
N LYS A 83 0.67 12.33 1.16
CA LYS A 83 -0.34 11.30 1.05
C LYS A 83 -1.35 11.75 0.02
N TYR A 84 -1.51 10.91 -0.97
CA TYR A 84 -2.58 11.05 -1.92
C TYR A 84 -3.59 9.95 -1.61
N LYS A 85 -4.86 10.34 -1.61
CA LYS A 85 -5.97 9.40 -1.66
C LYS A 85 -6.21 9.05 -3.11
N HIS A 86 -6.01 7.79 -3.46
CA HIS A 86 -6.76 7.23 -4.57
C HIS A 86 -8.20 7.05 -4.11
N VAL A 87 -9.07 7.99 -4.49
CA VAL A 87 -10.48 7.95 -4.12
C VAL A 87 -11.20 7.08 -5.13
N SER A 88 -11.33 5.79 -4.83
CA SER A 88 -12.23 4.93 -5.59
C SER A 88 -13.67 5.26 -5.19
N ARG A 89 -14.23 6.29 -5.82
CA ARG A 89 -15.59 6.79 -5.52
C ARG A 89 -16.67 5.70 -5.62
N PHE A 90 -16.41 4.57 -6.27
CA PHE A 90 -17.44 3.61 -6.63
C PHE A 90 -17.01 2.13 -6.62
N LEU A 91 -16.14 1.73 -5.68
CA LEU A 91 -16.45 0.44 -5.05
C LEU A 91 -17.80 0.67 -4.33
N PRO A 92 -18.87 -0.12 -4.56
CA PRO A 92 -19.95 -0.15 -3.59
C PRO A 92 -19.29 -0.30 -2.21
N LEU A 93 -19.86 0.30 -1.17
CA LEU A 93 -19.30 0.26 0.20
C LEU A 93 -18.76 -1.14 0.57
N LEU A 94 -19.34 -2.20 -0.01
CA LEU A 94 -18.64 -3.46 -0.29
C LEU A 94 -18.91 -3.91 -1.75
N PRO A 95 -17.91 -4.02 -2.64
CA PRO A 95 -18.15 -4.63 -3.94
C PRO A 95 -18.64 -6.06 -3.76
N LYS A 96 -19.65 -6.47 -4.53
CA LYS A 96 -19.96 -7.89 -4.64
C LYS A 96 -18.75 -8.57 -5.26
N LEU A 97 -18.10 -9.46 -4.50
CA LEU A 97 -16.96 -10.23 -4.99
C LEU A 97 -17.45 -11.50 -5.67
N CYS A 98 -16.85 -11.79 -6.83
CA CYS A 98 -17.04 -13.00 -7.60
C CYS A 98 -15.71 -13.76 -7.67
N SER A 99 -15.78 -15.07 -7.89
CA SER A 99 -14.58 -15.87 -8.10
C SER A 99 -14.15 -15.83 -9.57
N CYS A 100 -12.84 -15.78 -9.80
CA CYS A 100 -12.25 -16.00 -11.11
C CYS A 100 -11.10 -17.01 -11.04
N ASP A 101 -10.78 -17.61 -12.18
CA ASP A 101 -9.56 -18.37 -12.37
C ASP A 101 -8.45 -17.49 -12.93
N LEU A 102 -7.25 -17.63 -12.36
CA LEU A 102 -6.01 -17.09 -12.90
C LEU A 102 -4.93 -18.17 -12.75
N PHE A 103 -4.58 -18.82 -13.86
CA PHE A 103 -3.61 -19.93 -13.93
C PHE A 103 -3.95 -21.12 -13.02
N GLY A 104 -5.23 -21.49 -12.92
CA GLY A 104 -5.68 -22.62 -12.07
C GLY A 104 -5.87 -22.26 -10.59
N TYR A 105 -5.61 -21.01 -10.22
CA TYR A 105 -5.84 -20.50 -8.87
C TYR A 105 -7.09 -19.64 -8.83
N ARG A 106 -7.87 -19.79 -7.75
CA ARG A 106 -9.09 -19.02 -7.53
C ARG A 106 -8.76 -17.68 -6.86
N PHE A 107 -9.19 -16.59 -7.47
CA PHE A 107 -9.09 -15.23 -6.93
C PHE A 107 -10.46 -14.58 -6.77
N SER A 108 -10.54 -13.60 -5.88
CA SER A 108 -11.71 -12.75 -5.71
C SER A 108 -11.55 -11.48 -6.55
N ILE A 109 -12.58 -11.14 -7.32
CA ILE A 109 -12.65 -9.94 -8.15
C ILE A 109 -13.99 -9.23 -7.97
N PRO A 110 -14.12 -7.94 -8.34
CA PRO A 110 -15.44 -7.33 -8.49
C PRO A 110 -16.29 -8.10 -9.50
N CYS A 111 -17.56 -8.38 -9.17
CA CYS A 111 -18.48 -9.08 -10.08
C CYS A 111 -18.76 -8.31 -11.38
N SER A 112 -18.61 -6.98 -11.37
CA SER A 112 -18.70 -6.11 -12.55
C SER A 112 -17.32 -5.53 -12.89
N PRO A 113 -16.41 -6.32 -13.50
CA PRO A 113 -15.03 -5.89 -13.75
C PRO A 113 -14.94 -4.70 -14.71
N VAL A 114 -15.83 -4.60 -15.72
CA VAL A 114 -15.86 -3.45 -16.65
C VAL A 114 -16.20 -2.16 -15.93
N ASP A 115 -17.23 -2.18 -15.08
CA ASP A 115 -17.64 -1.00 -14.32
C ASP A 115 -16.53 -0.59 -13.37
N TYR A 116 -15.90 -1.54 -12.69
CA TYR A 116 -14.75 -1.27 -11.83
C TYR A 116 -13.60 -0.60 -12.62
N LEU A 117 -13.20 -1.18 -13.75
CA LEU A 117 -12.10 -0.66 -14.56
C LEU A 117 -12.42 0.72 -15.17
N ASN A 118 -13.65 0.95 -15.63
CA ASN A 118 -14.08 2.24 -16.15
C ASN A 118 -14.09 3.32 -15.06
N ASN A 119 -14.49 2.96 -13.84
CA ASN A 119 -14.47 3.88 -12.72
C ASN A 119 -13.05 4.17 -12.27
N GLU A 120 -12.18 3.16 -12.21
CA GLU A 120 -10.79 3.29 -11.76
C GLU A 120 -9.95 4.09 -12.77
N TYR A 121 -9.98 3.65 -14.03
CA TYR A 121 -9.07 4.14 -15.06
C TYR A 121 -9.69 5.19 -16.00
N GLY A 122 -11.01 5.38 -15.96
CA GLY A 122 -11.76 6.15 -16.96
C GLY A 122 -12.38 5.24 -18.03
N TYR A 123 -13.48 5.72 -18.64
CA TYR A 123 -14.28 4.92 -19.56
C TYR A 123 -13.45 4.43 -20.75
N ASP A 124 -13.32 3.11 -20.86
CA ASP A 124 -12.57 2.39 -21.90
C ASP A 124 -11.06 2.70 -22.01
N LEU A 125 -10.50 3.55 -21.15
CA LEU A 125 -9.08 3.92 -21.19
C LEU A 125 -8.16 2.73 -20.84
N TRP A 126 -8.61 1.84 -19.95
CA TRP A 126 -7.88 0.62 -19.58
C TRP A 126 -7.73 -0.40 -20.71
N LYS A 127 -8.48 -0.25 -21.82
CA LYS A 127 -8.35 -1.11 -23.00
C LYS A 127 -6.98 -0.89 -23.68
N ASN A 128 -6.48 0.34 -23.67
CA ASN A 128 -5.24 0.77 -24.35
C ASN A 128 -4.28 1.52 -23.41
N PRO A 129 -3.57 0.82 -22.50
CA PRO A 129 -2.76 1.43 -21.44
C PRO A 129 -1.41 2.00 -21.92
N LEU A 130 -1.14 2.05 -23.23
CA LEU A 130 0.15 2.48 -23.78
C LEU A 130 0.31 4.01 -23.85
N GLU A 131 -0.64 4.77 -23.32
CA GLU A 131 -0.51 6.22 -23.21
C GLU A 131 0.53 6.58 -22.14
N LYS A 132 1.71 7.02 -22.58
CA LYS A 132 2.82 7.43 -21.71
C LYS A 132 2.47 8.54 -20.70
N ASN A 133 1.37 9.25 -20.92
CA ASN A 133 0.93 10.39 -20.12
C ASN A 133 -0.36 10.11 -19.35
N TYR A 134 -0.68 8.83 -19.07
CA TYR A 134 -1.87 8.48 -18.31
C TYR A 134 -1.91 9.24 -16.98
N LYS A 135 -2.96 10.05 -16.79
CA LYS A 135 -3.23 10.77 -15.55
C LYS A 135 -4.42 10.12 -14.89
N TRP A 136 -4.21 9.60 -13.69
CA TRP A 136 -5.27 9.10 -12.85
C TRP A 136 -6.27 10.20 -12.53
N ILE A 137 -7.53 10.00 -12.91
CA ILE A 137 -8.61 10.98 -12.74
C ILE A 137 -9.18 10.99 -11.31
N ASN A 138 -8.89 9.96 -10.52
CA ASN A 138 -9.47 9.71 -9.20
C ASN A 138 -8.52 9.96 -8.03
N ILE A 139 -7.33 10.47 -8.32
CA ILE A 139 -6.36 10.85 -7.31
C ILE A 139 -6.74 12.21 -6.74
N LYS A 140 -6.87 12.26 -5.41
CA LYS A 140 -7.05 13.50 -4.66
C LYS A 140 -5.93 13.64 -3.65
N TYR A 141 -5.49 14.86 -3.41
CA TYR A 141 -4.65 15.14 -2.24
C TYR A 141 -5.44 14.81 -0.96
N GLN A 142 -4.79 14.16 0.01
CA GLN A 142 -5.39 13.85 1.31
C GLN A 142 -4.81 14.75 2.39
N SER A 143 -3.54 14.54 2.73
CA SER A 143 -2.84 15.24 3.81
C SER A 143 -1.35 14.89 3.80
N THR A 144 -0.61 15.42 4.76
CA THR A 144 0.77 15.03 5.04
C THR A 144 0.86 14.50 6.47
N TRP A 145 1.69 13.49 6.69
CA TRP A 145 2.14 13.14 8.04
C TRP A 145 3.24 14.09 8.49
N ASN A 146 3.33 14.33 9.80
CA ASN A 146 4.49 15.01 10.38
C ASN A 146 5.73 14.10 10.34
N ASP A 147 6.92 14.66 10.64
CA ASP A 147 8.20 13.95 10.58
C ASP A 147 8.20 12.65 11.40
N ILE A 148 7.57 12.66 12.59
CA ILE A 148 7.47 11.48 13.47
C ILE A 148 6.54 10.44 12.84
N SER A 149 5.37 10.84 12.36
CA SER A 149 4.38 9.94 11.78
C SER A 149 4.93 9.25 10.54
N TRP A 150 5.70 9.95 9.69
CA TRP A 150 6.44 9.34 8.58
C TRP A 150 7.43 8.28 9.05
N MET A 151 8.14 8.51 10.16
CA MET A 151 9.04 7.50 10.71
C MET A 151 8.28 6.26 11.18
N TYR A 152 7.06 6.38 11.70
CA TYR A 152 6.25 5.22 12.11
C TYR A 152 5.55 4.52 10.94
N ALA A 153 5.17 5.29 9.92
CA ALA A 153 4.47 4.81 8.73
C ALA A 153 5.38 4.22 7.67
N THR A 154 6.64 3.90 7.99
CA THR A 154 7.57 3.27 7.04
C THR A 154 8.46 2.28 7.76
N ARG A 155 8.41 1.03 7.32
CA ARG A 155 9.21 -0.08 7.83
C ARG A 155 9.81 -0.84 6.66
N LEU A 156 11.06 -1.24 6.79
CA LEU A 156 11.76 -2.08 5.81
C LEU A 156 12.27 -3.32 6.52
N TYR A 157 12.26 -4.46 5.85
CA TYR A 157 12.63 -5.74 6.43
C TYR A 157 13.69 -6.44 5.58
N THR A 158 14.44 -7.34 6.20
CA THR A 158 15.33 -8.27 5.50
C THR A 158 14.55 -9.46 4.95
N SER A 159 15.17 -10.25 4.07
CA SER A 159 14.63 -11.52 3.58
C SER A 159 14.30 -12.51 4.70
N GLU A 160 14.97 -12.41 5.85
CA GLU A 160 14.75 -13.23 7.04
C GLU A 160 13.67 -12.66 7.97
N GLY A 161 12.97 -11.60 7.55
CA GLY A 161 11.89 -10.99 8.31
C GLY A 161 12.36 -10.08 9.45
N LYS A 162 13.64 -9.71 9.50
CA LYS A 162 14.16 -8.81 10.53
C LYS A 162 13.89 -7.36 10.14
N LEU A 163 13.41 -6.56 11.08
CA LEU A 163 13.26 -5.11 10.88
C LEU A 163 14.65 -4.50 10.61
N ARG A 164 14.77 -3.75 9.52
CA ARG A 164 15.99 -3.02 9.21
C ARG A 164 16.07 -1.74 10.03
N GLN A 165 17.11 -1.66 10.84
CA GLN A 165 17.51 -0.45 11.57
C GLN A 165 18.89 0.05 11.14
N ASP A 166 19.42 -0.52 10.05
CA ASP A 166 20.71 -0.17 9.51
C ASP A 166 20.72 1.21 8.82
N LYS A 167 21.93 1.75 8.60
CA LYS A 167 22.13 3.03 7.91
C LYS A 167 21.55 3.02 6.50
N TYR A 168 21.47 1.86 5.85
CA TYR A 168 20.90 1.72 4.52
C TYR A 168 19.39 2.02 4.53
N ALA A 169 18.64 1.41 5.44
CA ALA A 169 17.21 1.65 5.60
C ALA A 169 16.94 3.12 5.95
N ILE A 170 17.70 3.68 6.88
CA ILE A 170 17.59 5.10 7.26
C ILE A 170 17.82 6.00 6.04
N ASN A 171 18.88 5.74 5.26
CA ASN A 171 19.19 6.53 4.06
C ASN A 171 18.13 6.38 2.98
N LEU A 172 17.61 5.16 2.76
CA LEU A 172 16.60 4.89 1.74
C LEU A 172 15.30 5.61 2.05
N ILE A 173 14.82 5.51 3.30
CA ILE A 173 13.65 6.24 3.79
C ILE A 173 13.90 7.75 3.67
N THR A 174 15.08 8.21 4.08
CA THR A 174 15.44 9.63 4.04
C THR A 174 15.42 10.19 2.62
N LYS A 175 16.00 9.45 1.66
CA LYS A 175 16.04 9.84 0.25
C LYS A 175 14.65 9.77 -0.40
N HIS A 176 13.93 8.68 -0.20
CA HIS A 176 12.63 8.43 -0.83
C HIS A 176 11.56 9.42 -0.34
N PHE A 177 11.64 9.83 0.93
CA PHE A 177 10.74 10.78 1.54
C PHE A 177 11.38 12.15 1.79
N ASN A 178 12.43 12.56 1.07
CA ASN A 178 13.09 13.87 1.22
C ASN A 178 13.15 14.40 2.68
N TYR A 179 13.63 13.53 3.56
CA TYR A 179 13.56 13.68 5.01
C TYR A 179 14.80 14.42 5.53
N SER A 180 14.68 15.10 6.68
CA SER A 180 15.85 15.68 7.38
C SER A 180 16.02 15.05 8.76
N LEU A 181 17.05 14.21 8.90
CA LEU A 181 17.42 13.60 10.18
C LEU A 181 17.76 14.64 11.27
N LYS A 182 18.08 15.89 10.89
CA LYS A 182 18.35 16.99 11.83
C LYS A 182 17.13 17.43 12.65
N ARG A 183 15.91 17.07 12.23
CA ARG A 183 14.66 17.37 12.93
C ARG A 183 14.19 16.23 13.83
N ILE A 184 14.84 15.07 13.74
CA ILE A 184 14.63 13.97 14.67
C ILE A 184 15.47 14.26 15.92
N PRO A 185 14.88 14.20 17.12
CA PRO A 185 15.64 14.25 18.36
C PRO A 185 16.79 13.23 18.36
N SER A 186 17.97 13.60 18.84
CA SER A 186 19.18 12.74 18.81
C SER A 186 19.02 11.37 19.49
N TYR A 187 17.96 11.16 20.29
CA TYR A 187 17.62 9.86 20.90
C TYR A 187 16.85 8.90 19.97
N LEU A 188 16.38 9.37 18.82
CA LEU A 188 15.63 8.60 17.81
C LEU A 188 16.52 8.20 16.61
N ASN A 189 17.83 8.06 16.81
CA ASN A 189 18.79 7.52 15.82
C ASN A 189 18.48 6.07 15.36
N VAL A 190 17.36 5.51 15.79
CA VAL A 190 16.88 4.16 15.51
C VAL A 190 15.40 4.26 15.16
N LEU A 191 14.98 3.62 14.05
CA LEU A 191 13.56 3.51 13.70
C LEU A 191 12.79 2.82 14.84
N PRO A 192 11.55 3.25 15.15
CA PRO A 192 10.81 2.69 16.27
C PRO A 192 10.63 1.17 16.13
N ASN A 193 10.81 0.45 17.25
CA ASN A 193 10.40 -0.95 17.35
C ASN A 193 8.86 -1.04 17.22
N GLU A 194 8.32 -2.21 16.83
CA GLU A 194 6.90 -2.43 16.50
C GLU A 194 5.91 -1.84 17.53
N PRO A 195 4.70 -1.36 17.14
CA PRO A 195 3.90 -1.71 15.93
C PRO A 195 3.68 -0.57 14.89
N ILE A 196 3.03 -0.91 13.76
CA ILE A 196 2.62 -0.01 12.63
C ILE A 196 1.39 0.85 12.99
N THR A 197 1.18 1.06 14.28
CA THR A 197 0.18 1.95 14.85
C THR A 197 0.93 3.08 15.53
N LEU A 198 0.37 4.30 15.48
CA LEU A 198 0.90 5.34 16.35
C LEU A 198 0.84 4.83 17.81
N PRO A 199 1.89 5.05 18.61
CA PRO A 199 1.76 4.80 20.04
C PRO A 199 0.57 5.61 20.56
N PRO A 200 -0.20 5.10 21.54
CA PRO A 200 -1.23 5.91 22.17
C PRO A 200 -0.59 7.23 22.61
N VAL A 201 -1.17 8.34 22.16
CA VAL A 201 -0.76 9.66 22.66
C VAL A 201 -1.07 9.61 24.15
N PHE A 202 -0.04 9.62 25.00
CA PHE A 202 -0.22 9.96 26.40
C PHE A 202 -0.69 11.40 26.42
N ILE A 203 -2.01 11.60 26.32
CA ILE A 203 -2.65 12.85 26.68
C ILE A 203 -2.46 12.87 28.19
N GLY A 204 -1.47 13.64 28.66
CA GLY A 204 -1.32 13.91 30.08
C GLY A 204 -2.68 14.35 30.59
N GLU A 205 -3.22 13.61 31.56
CA GLU A 205 -4.35 14.05 32.35
C GLU A 205 -3.97 15.40 32.95
N THR A 206 -4.62 16.46 32.46
CA THR A 206 -4.67 17.77 33.12
C THR A 206 -5.83 17.80 34.08
#